data_AF-A0A967Y6W1-F1
#
_entry.id   AF-A0A967Y6W1-F1
#
_cell.length_a   1.000
_cell.length_b   1.000
_cell.length_c   1.000
_cell.angle_alpha   90.00
_cell.angle_beta   90.00
_cell.angle_gamma   90.00
#
_symmetry.space_group_name_H-M   'P 1'
#
loop_
_entity.id
_entity.type
_entity.pdbx_description
1 polymer ?
#
loop_
_entity_poly.entity_id
_entity_poly.type
_entity_poly.pdbx_seq_one_letter_code
_entity_poly.pdbx_strand_id
1 'polypeptide(L)' 'YAITDPDGAEVGAVTSGTMSPTLGEPIGLGYVDAAFAEPGTEIRVVIRGDPKTAKIRATPFRP' A
#
# COMPACT_ATOMS: atom_id res chain seq x y z
N TYR A 1 -8.78 3.81 1.75
CA TYR A 1 -8.77 3.19 0.40
C TYR A 1 -8.58 1.69 0.58
N ALA A 2 -9.29 0.85 -0.17
CA ALA A 2 -9.13 -0.60 -0.08
C ALA A 2 -7.75 -1.02 -0.58
N ILE A 3 -7.14 -1.97 0.12
CA ILE A 3 -5.94 -2.68 -0.32
C ILE A 3 -6.42 -4.03 -0.85
N THR A 4 -6.03 -4.37 -2.06
CA THR A 4 -6.36 -5.66 -2.67
C THR A 4 -5.11 -6.44 -3.04
N ASP A 5 -5.26 -7.74 -3.19
CA ASP A 5 -4.27 -8.58 -3.87
C ASP A 5 -4.27 -8.33 -5.41
N PRO A 6 -3.37 -9.00 -6.16
CA PRO A 6 -3.35 -8.93 -7.63
C PRO A 6 -4.57 -9.53 -8.34
N ASP A 7 -5.43 -10.27 -7.67
CA ASP A 7 -6.67 -10.83 -8.23
C ASP A 7 -7.89 -9.93 -7.93
N GLY A 8 -7.70 -8.91 -7.08
CA GLY A 8 -8.71 -7.92 -6.72
C GLY A 8 -9.48 -8.24 -5.43
N ALA A 9 -9.09 -9.28 -4.69
CA ALA A 9 -9.66 -9.55 -3.38
C ALA A 9 -9.17 -8.51 -2.36
N GLU A 10 -10.07 -7.95 -1.56
CA GLU A 10 -9.72 -6.99 -0.51
C GLU A 10 -9.01 -7.72 0.65
N VAL A 11 -7.83 -7.21 1.02
CA VAL A 11 -6.93 -7.79 2.03
C VAL A 11 -6.55 -6.77 3.11
N GLY A 12 -7.17 -5.59 3.10
CA GLY A 12 -6.87 -4.54 4.06
C GLY A 12 -7.32 -3.14 3.64
N ALA A 13 -6.86 -2.14 4.38
CA ALA A 13 -7.23 -0.75 4.17
C ALA A 13 -6.10 0.23 4.50
N VAL A 14 -5.97 1.25 3.65
CA VAL A 14 -5.10 2.43 3.88
C VAL A 14 -5.73 3.33 4.94
N THR A 15 -4.93 3.68 5.95
CA THR A 15 -5.30 4.60 7.05
C THR A 15 -4.78 6.01 6.84
N SER A 16 -3.59 6.15 6.25
CA SER A 16 -2.98 7.44 5.90
C SER A 16 -2.18 7.32 4.62
N GLY A 17 -2.10 8.40 3.86
CA GLY A 17 -1.33 8.43 2.61
C GLY A 17 -1.10 9.84 2.13
N THR A 18 0.04 10.06 1.49
CA THR A 18 0.43 11.35 0.93
C THR A 18 1.41 11.17 -0.24
N MET A 19 1.58 12.22 -1.03
CA MET A 19 2.75 12.33 -1.89
C MET A 19 3.94 12.75 -1.03
N SER A 20 5.00 11.94 -0.97
CA SER A 20 6.23 12.31 -0.27
C SER A 20 7.06 13.22 -1.17
N PRO A 21 7.26 14.52 -0.82
CA PRO A 21 8.13 15.39 -1.62
C PRO A 21 9.59 14.91 -1.60
N THR A 22 9.98 14.26 -0.51
CA THR A 22 11.35 13.81 -0.25
C THR A 22 11.70 12.55 -1.02
N LEU A 23 10.74 11.65 -1.23
CA LEU A 23 10.92 10.42 -2.03
C LEU A 23 10.49 10.62 -3.48
N GLY A 24 9.70 11.66 -3.78
CA GLY A 24 9.14 11.89 -5.12
C GLY A 24 8.04 10.89 -5.50
N GLU A 25 7.52 10.12 -4.55
CA GLU A 25 6.55 9.05 -4.79
C GLU A 25 5.42 9.06 -3.73
N PRO A 26 4.23 8.52 -4.07
CA PRO A 26 3.17 8.30 -3.09
C PRO A 26 3.57 7.26 -2.05
N ILE A 27 3.36 7.57 -0.77
CA ILE A 27 3.55 6.65 0.35
C ILE A 27 2.29 6.61 1.22
N GLY A 28 2.13 5.55 2.00
CA GLY A 28 1.02 5.44 2.93
C GLY A 28 1.22 4.34 3.96
N LEU A 29 0.39 4.39 4.99
CA LEU A 29 0.26 3.35 6.00
C LEU A 29 -1.12 2.73 5.89
N GLY A 30 -1.20 1.46 6.23
CA GLY A 30 -2.44 0.69 6.22
C GLY A 30 -2.29 -0.57 7.03
N TYR A 31 -3.43 -1.20 7.31
CA TYR A 31 -3.48 -2.55 7.84
C TYR A 31 -3.75 -3.51 6.70
N VAL A 32 -3.07 -4.65 6.72
CA VAL A 32 -3.26 -5.76 5.79
C VAL A 32 -3.34 -7.06 6.57
N ASP A 33 -3.95 -8.07 5.99
CA ASP A 33 -3.89 -9.43 6.50
C ASP A 33 -2.43 -9.89 6.65
N ALA A 34 -2.15 -10.67 7.69
CA ALA A 34 -0.80 -11.08 8.04
C ALA A 34 -0.07 -11.80 6.89
N ALA A 35 -0.81 -12.52 6.04
CA ALA A 35 -0.29 -13.20 4.87
C ALA A 35 0.33 -12.25 3.82
N PHE A 36 0.01 -10.96 3.85
CA PHE A 36 0.49 -9.95 2.91
C PHE A 36 1.45 -8.94 3.56
N ALA A 37 1.79 -9.10 4.84
CA ALA A 37 2.58 -8.11 5.59
C ALA A 37 4.08 -8.13 5.29
N GLU A 38 4.59 -9.12 4.55
CA GLU A 38 6.02 -9.23 4.26
C GLU A 38 6.52 -8.09 3.34
N PRO A 39 7.64 -7.42 3.68
CA PRO A 39 8.24 -6.42 2.81
C PRO A 39 8.56 -6.96 1.41
N GLY A 40 8.17 -6.21 0.38
CA GLY A 40 8.32 -6.60 -1.02
C GLY A 40 7.06 -7.21 -1.63
N THR A 41 6.10 -7.64 -0.80
CA THR A 41 4.80 -8.15 -1.28
C THR A 41 4.10 -7.12 -2.17
N GLU A 42 3.68 -7.56 -3.35
CA GLU A 42 2.92 -6.74 -4.28
C GLU A 42 1.44 -6.73 -3.90
N ILE A 43 0.89 -5.53 -3.83
CA ILE A 43 -0.52 -5.27 -3.52
C ILE A 43 -1.04 -4.20 -4.47
N ARG A 44 -2.34 -3.93 -4.42
CA ARG A 44 -2.94 -2.77 -5.10
C ARG A 44 -3.69 -1.91 -4.09
N VAL A 45 -3.65 -0.60 -4.29
CA VAL A 45 -4.49 0.34 -3.56
C VAL A 45 -5.53 0.90 -4.53
N VAL A 46 -6.80 0.75 -4.20
CA VAL A 46 -7.91 1.22 -5.03
C VAL A 46 -8.20 2.68 -4.70
N ILE A 47 -7.70 3.59 -5.52
CA ILE A 47 -7.84 5.04 -5.34
C ILE A 47 -8.93 5.55 -6.28
N ARG A 48 -10.07 5.96 -5.71
CA ARG A 48 -11.22 6.49 -6.48
C ARG A 48 -11.70 5.54 -7.58
N GLY A 49 -11.63 4.23 -7.33
CA GLY A 49 -12.02 3.19 -8.29
C GLY A 49 -10.87 2.66 -9.15
N ASP A 50 -9.74 3.36 -9.21
CA ASP A 50 -8.58 2.93 -9.99
C ASP A 50 -7.60 2.12 -9.12
N PRO A 51 -7.33 0.84 -9.43
CA PRO A 51 -6.29 0.08 -8.76
C PRO A 51 -4.90 0.59 -9.17
N LYS A 52 -4.06 0.92 -8.18
CA LYS A 52 -2.65 1.29 -8.38
C LYS A 52 -1.75 0.27 -7.70
N THR A 53 -0.77 -0.25 -8.42
CA THR A 53 0.23 -1.18 -7.86
C THR A 53 1.06 -0.49 -6.78
N ALA A 54 1.25 -1.18 -5.66
CA ALA A 54 2.11 -0.77 -4.56
C ALA A 54 2.89 -1.98 -4.02
N LYS A 55 3.92 -1.71 -3.21
CA LYS A 55 4.69 -2.76 -2.54
C LYS A 55 4.76 -2.48 -1.05
N ILE A 56 4.61 -3.52 -0.25
CA ILE A 56 4.82 -3.43 1.18
C ILE A 56 6.30 -3.08 1.45
N ARG A 57 6.52 -2.13 2.33
CA ARG A 57 7.85 -1.63 2.72
C ARG A 57 7.92 -1.54 4.23
N ALA A 58 9.10 -1.85 4.78
CA ALA A 58 9.38 -1.58 6.18
C ALA A 58 9.39 -0.07 6.43
N THR A 59 8.94 0.33 7.62
CA THR A 59 9.12 1.68 8.13
C THR A 59 10.43 1.77 8.93
N PRO A 60 11.04 2.96 9.04
CA PRO A 60 10.68 4.22 8.36
C PRO A 60 10.97 4.18 6.85
N PHE A 61 10.26 5.01 6.07
CA PHE A 61 10.41 5.08 4.61
C PHE A 61 11.75 5.70 4.15
N ARG A 62 12.54 6.22 5.09
CA ARG A 62 13.88 6.78 4.95
C ARG A 62 14.71 6.32 6.16
N PRO A 63 16.02 6.15 6.02
CA PRO A 63 16.91 6.02 7.18
C PRO A 63 16.75 7.20 8.15
#